data_AF-A0A7H4N5M6-F1
#
_entry.id   AF-A0A7H4N5M6-F1
#
_cell.length_a   1.000
_cell.length_b   1.000
_cell.length_c   1.000
_cell.angle_alpha   90.00
_cell.angle_beta   90.00
_cell.angle_gamma   90.00
#
_symmetry.space_group_name_H-M   'P 1'
#
loop_
_entity.id
_entity.type
_entity.pdbx_description
1 polymer ?
#
loop_
_entity_poly.entity_id
_entity_poly.type
_entity_poly.pdbx_seq_one_letter_code
_entity_poly.pdbx_strand_id
1 'polypeptide(L)'
;MRLNPNGARYAHHVRETLERLERDTQYLMGAADGSRSLEIAAPPTFASRWLIPRLGDFQRRNPDITLNIAVRTDPFILTGSGFDAAVHFEHPAWAGMRLRFLFEERLVPVCHAGLLTGEDLASQLNALPRIHRRQNPDAWQRYAEECGIALDNPARGRGATICMRWR
;
A
#
# COMPACT_ATOMS: atom_id res chain seq x y z
N MET A 1 7.61 20.97 -22.10
CA MET A 1 6.17 21.15 -21.85
C MET A 1 5.83 20.49 -20.52
N ARG A 2 5.25 21.23 -19.56
CA ARG A 2 5.03 20.74 -18.19
C ARG A 2 3.52 20.50 -17.99
N LEU A 3 3.14 19.30 -17.57
CA LEU A 3 1.73 18.98 -17.31
C LEU A 3 1.23 19.78 -16.10
N ASN A 4 -0.01 20.29 -16.19
CA ASN A 4 -0.71 20.81 -15.03
C ASN A 4 -1.18 19.63 -14.13
N PRO A 5 -1.61 19.88 -12.87
CA PRO A 5 -1.97 18.81 -11.94
C PRO A 5 -3.05 17.86 -12.47
N ASN A 6 -4.05 18.38 -13.17
CA ASN A 6 -5.13 17.57 -13.76
C ASN A 6 -4.61 16.70 -14.92
N GLY A 7 -3.75 17.27 -15.78
CA GLY A 7 -3.10 16.55 -16.87
C GLY A 7 -2.17 15.45 -16.37
N ALA A 8 -1.48 15.66 -15.24
CA ALA A 8 -0.67 14.62 -14.60
C ALA A 8 -1.51 13.45 -14.09
N ARG A 9 -2.68 13.73 -13.48
CA ARG A 9 -3.61 12.68 -13.03
C ARG A 9 -4.21 11.93 -14.21
N TYR A 10 -4.65 12.64 -15.25
CA TYR A 10 -5.18 12.02 -16.46
C TYR A 10 -4.14 11.14 -17.17
N ALA A 11 -2.92 11.64 -17.36
CA ALA A 11 -1.84 10.87 -17.97
C ALA A 11 -1.49 9.60 -17.18
N HIS A 12 -1.57 9.65 -15.85
CA HIS A 12 -1.40 8.46 -15.00
C HIS A 12 -2.48 7.41 -15.29
N HIS A 13 -3.77 7.80 -15.29
CA HIS A 13 -4.87 6.87 -15.59
C HIS A 13 -4.82 6.29 -17.01
N VAL A 14 -4.45 7.11 -18.00
CA VAL A 14 -4.31 6.65 -19.39
C VAL A 14 -3.17 5.63 -19.49
N ARG A 15 -2.03 5.89 -18.85
CA ARG A 15 -0.89 4.95 -18.85
C ARG A 15 -1.27 3.61 -18.25
N GLU A 16 -1.94 3.60 -17.09
CA GLU A 16 -2.39 2.35 -16.46
C GLU A 16 -3.35 1.55 -17.35
N THR A 17 -4.24 2.25 -18.07
CA THR A 17 -5.17 1.61 -19.01
C THR A 17 -4.42 0.98 -20.19
N LEU A 18 -3.46 1.70 -20.77
CA LEU A 18 -2.68 1.21 -21.90
C LEU A 18 -1.79 0.02 -21.51
N GLU A 19 -1.12 0.09 -20.36
CA GLU A 19 -0.34 -1.03 -19.80
C GLU A 19 -1.22 -2.27 -19.54
N ARG A 20 -2.49 -2.08 -19.18
CA ARG A 20 -3.43 -3.18 -19.04
C ARG A 20 -3.81 -3.77 -20.39
N LEU A 21 -4.16 -2.94 -21.38
CA LEU A 21 -4.49 -3.39 -22.73
C LEU A 21 -3.34 -4.17 -23.38
N GLU A 22 -2.11 -3.71 -23.19
CA GLU A 22 -0.91 -4.40 -23.68
C GLU A 22 -0.77 -5.79 -23.05
N ARG A 23 -0.93 -5.90 -21.72
CA ARG A 23 -0.90 -7.18 -21.01
C ARG A 23 -2.01 -8.11 -21.44
N ASP A 24 -3.24 -7.61 -21.56
CA ASP A 24 -4.40 -8.39 -22.01
C ASP A 24 -4.15 -8.96 -23.42
N THR A 25 -3.56 -8.14 -24.32
CA THR A 25 -3.21 -8.56 -25.68
C THR A 25 -2.10 -9.61 -25.69
N GLN A 26 -1.02 -9.40 -24.93
CA GLN A 26 0.09 -10.36 -24.83
C GLN A 26 -0.36 -11.70 -24.25
N TYR A 27 -1.24 -11.66 -23.24
CA TYR A 27 -1.82 -12.86 -22.67
C TYR A 27 -2.63 -13.64 -23.71
N LEU A 28 -3.51 -12.99 -24.48
CA LEU A 28 -4.27 -13.66 -25.54
C LEU A 28 -3.38 -14.24 -26.66
N MET A 29 -2.25 -13.61 -26.97
CA MET A 29 -1.33 -14.09 -28.00
C MET A 29 -0.44 -15.25 -27.53
N GLY A 30 -0.09 -15.31 -26.24
CA GLY A 30 0.80 -16.32 -25.66
C GLY A 30 0.09 -17.43 -24.87
N ALA A 31 -1.21 -17.28 -24.62
CA ALA A 31 -2.01 -18.25 -23.89
C ALA A 31 -2.13 -19.56 -24.68
N ALA A 32 -1.57 -20.64 -24.12
CA ALA A 32 -2.02 -21.97 -24.47
C ALA A 32 -3.48 -22.14 -24.03
N ASP A 33 -4.24 -22.97 -24.74
CA ASP A 33 -5.63 -23.29 -24.40
C ASP A 33 -5.71 -23.71 -22.91
N GLY A 34 -6.44 -22.92 -22.11
CA GLY A 34 -6.64 -23.16 -20.68
C GLY A 34 -5.73 -22.40 -19.70
N SER A 35 -4.80 -21.55 -20.17
CA SER A 35 -4.13 -20.61 -19.25
C SER A 35 -5.14 -19.63 -18.66
N ARG A 36 -4.93 -19.16 -17.41
CA ARG A 36 -5.80 -18.20 -16.72
C ARG A 36 -4.99 -17.01 -16.24
N SER A 37 -5.50 -15.78 -16.38
CA SER A 37 -4.88 -14.60 -15.75
C SER A 37 -5.58 -14.26 -14.44
N LEU A 38 -4.81 -13.78 -13.46
CA LEU A 38 -5.34 -13.25 -12.20
C LEU A 38 -4.78 -11.85 -11.96
N GLU A 39 -5.64 -10.84 -12.01
CA GLU A 39 -5.32 -9.42 -11.83
C GLU A 39 -5.56 -9.00 -10.36
N ILE A 40 -4.48 -8.70 -9.64
CA ILE A 40 -4.55 -8.31 -8.22
C ILE A 40 -4.02 -6.89 -8.03
N ALA A 41 -4.81 -6.05 -7.35
CA ALA A 41 -4.35 -4.77 -6.85
C ALA A 41 -3.84 -4.90 -5.40
N ALA A 42 -2.68 -4.32 -5.08
CA ALA A 42 -2.15 -4.34 -3.71
C ALA A 42 -1.31 -3.10 -3.36
N PRO A 43 -1.24 -2.70 -2.07
CA PRO A 43 -0.34 -1.67 -1.59
C PRO A 43 1.13 -2.00 -1.87
N PRO A 44 1.98 -0.99 -2.15
CA PRO A 44 3.38 -1.22 -2.52
C PRO A 44 4.15 -2.04 -1.47
N THR A 45 3.93 -1.75 -0.19
CA THR A 45 4.63 -2.43 0.91
C THR A 45 4.18 -3.89 1.04
N PHE A 46 2.88 -4.17 0.85
CA PHE A 46 2.35 -5.53 0.87
C PHE A 46 2.88 -6.35 -0.32
N ALA A 47 2.82 -5.76 -1.53
CA ALA A 47 3.29 -6.40 -2.74
C ALA A 47 4.77 -6.81 -2.60
N SER A 48 5.63 -5.87 -2.22
CA SER A 48 7.08 -6.10 -2.12
C SER A 48 7.51 -6.98 -0.95
N ARG A 49 6.94 -6.80 0.25
CA ARG A 49 7.41 -7.49 1.47
C ARG A 49 6.73 -8.82 1.73
N TRP A 50 5.52 -9.02 1.23
CA TRP A 50 4.74 -10.22 1.54
C TRP A 50 4.41 -11.04 0.30
N LEU A 51 3.90 -10.41 -0.76
CA LEU A 51 3.35 -11.13 -1.92
C LEU A 51 4.45 -11.67 -2.84
N ILE A 52 5.37 -10.82 -3.30
CA ILE A 52 6.44 -11.20 -4.24
C ILE A 52 7.31 -12.36 -3.69
N PRO A 53 7.74 -12.36 -2.41
CA PRO A 53 8.51 -13.49 -1.87
C PRO A 53 7.78 -14.84 -1.90
N ARG A 54 6.44 -14.84 -1.95
CA ARG A 54 5.59 -16.05 -1.97
C ARG A 54 5.17 -16.45 -3.39
N LEU A 55 5.52 -15.65 -4.40
CA LEU A 55 5.07 -15.85 -5.76
C LEU A 55 5.68 -17.10 -6.40
N GLY A 56 6.95 -17.42 -6.09
CA GLY A 56 7.60 -18.62 -6.62
C GLY A 56 6.87 -19.91 -6.21
N ASP A 57 6.44 -20.01 -4.96
CA ASP A 57 5.66 -21.16 -4.47
C ASP A 57 4.25 -21.21 -5.04
N PHE A 58 3.66 -20.05 -5.34
CA PHE A 58 2.36 -19.97 -5.99
C PHE A 58 2.45 -20.44 -7.45
N GLN A 59 3.42 -19.93 -8.22
CA GLN A 59 3.64 -20.27 -9.62
C GLN A 59 3.97 -21.77 -9.79
N ARG A 60 4.77 -22.36 -8.89
CA ARG A 60 5.04 -23.81 -8.91
C ARG A 60 3.79 -24.66 -8.69
N ARG A 61 2.84 -24.20 -7.89
CA ARG A 61 1.59 -24.92 -7.59
C ARG A 61 0.47 -24.66 -8.60
N ASN A 62 0.55 -23.55 -9.33
CA ASN A 62 -0.47 -23.12 -10.30
C ASN A 62 0.23 -22.63 -11.58
N PRO A 63 0.89 -23.51 -12.34
CA PRO A 63 1.66 -23.12 -13.53
C PRO A 63 0.77 -22.60 -14.68
N ASP A 64 -0.52 -22.90 -14.64
CA ASP A 64 -1.54 -22.42 -15.58
C ASP A 64 -2.02 -20.98 -15.29
N ILE A 65 -1.68 -20.42 -14.13
CA ILE A 65 -2.15 -19.09 -13.71
C ILE A 65 -1.04 -18.04 -13.89
N THR A 66 -1.30 -17.09 -14.78
CA THR A 66 -0.50 -15.87 -14.94
C THR A 66 -0.97 -14.84 -13.91
N LEU A 67 -0.13 -14.56 -12.91
CA LEU A 67 -0.45 -13.55 -11.89
C LEU A 67 0.07 -12.18 -12.30
N ASN A 68 -0.83 -11.21 -12.39
CA ASN A 68 -0.52 -9.82 -12.64
C ASN A 68 -0.82 -8.99 -11.39
N ILE A 69 0.17 -8.24 -10.92
CA ILE A 69 0.06 -7.44 -9.69
C ILE A 69 0.21 -5.96 -10.06
N ALA A 70 -0.83 -5.18 -9.82
CA ALA A 70 -0.77 -3.73 -9.92
C ALA A 70 -0.65 -3.10 -8.53
N VAL A 71 0.22 -2.11 -8.42
CA VAL A 71 0.36 -1.35 -7.19
C VAL A 71 -0.73 -0.29 -7.10
N ARG A 72 -1.55 -0.35 -6.05
CA ARG A 72 -2.59 0.64 -5.74
C ARG A 72 -2.49 1.06 -4.29
N THR A 73 -2.38 2.37 -4.06
CA THR A 73 -2.26 2.93 -2.71
C THR A 73 -3.57 3.56 -2.24
N ASP A 74 -4.35 4.11 -3.18
CA ASP A 74 -5.62 4.73 -2.88
C ASP A 74 -6.77 3.74 -3.15
N PRO A 75 -7.82 3.75 -2.31
CA PRO A 75 -9.04 2.97 -2.56
C PRO A 75 -9.68 3.30 -3.90
N PHE A 76 -10.31 2.31 -4.53
CA PHE A 76 -10.93 2.43 -5.83
C PHE A 76 -12.17 1.54 -5.92
N ILE A 77 -12.97 1.70 -6.98
CA ILE A 77 -14.11 0.81 -7.23
C ILE A 77 -13.60 -0.46 -7.89
N LEU A 78 -13.69 -1.61 -7.20
CA LEU A 78 -13.22 -2.89 -7.73
C LEU A 78 -14.02 -3.33 -8.96
N THR A 79 -15.35 -3.21 -8.90
CA THR A 79 -16.23 -3.56 -10.02
C THR A 79 -15.90 -2.76 -11.28
N GLY A 80 -15.62 -3.45 -12.38
CA GLY A 80 -15.27 -2.81 -13.65
C GLY A 80 -13.85 -2.26 -13.74
N SER A 81 -13.03 -2.38 -12.69
CA SER A 81 -11.63 -1.95 -12.71
C SER A 81 -10.71 -2.86 -13.52
N GLY A 82 -11.16 -4.07 -13.84
CA GLY A 82 -10.35 -5.13 -14.45
C GLY A 82 -9.48 -5.89 -13.45
N PHE A 83 -9.57 -5.60 -12.15
CA PHE A 83 -8.97 -6.44 -11.12
C PHE A 83 -9.95 -7.50 -10.62
N ASP A 84 -9.46 -8.72 -10.46
CA ASP A 84 -10.21 -9.83 -9.88
C ASP A 84 -10.25 -9.74 -8.35
N ALA A 85 -9.20 -9.19 -7.75
CA ALA A 85 -9.09 -9.00 -6.31
C ALA A 85 -8.29 -7.75 -5.95
N ALA A 86 -8.60 -7.19 -4.79
CA ALA A 86 -7.79 -6.14 -4.18
C ALA A 86 -7.40 -6.56 -2.76
N VAL A 87 -6.12 -6.44 -2.44
CA VAL A 87 -5.64 -6.41 -1.06
C VAL A 87 -5.63 -4.96 -0.65
N HIS A 88 -6.37 -4.59 0.40
CA HIS A 88 -6.38 -3.22 0.89
C HIS A 88 -6.80 -3.18 2.35
N PHE A 89 -6.56 -2.04 3.00
CA PHE A 89 -7.20 -1.71 4.28
C PHE A 89 -8.70 -1.55 4.11
N GLU A 90 -9.43 -1.73 5.21
CA GLU A 90 -10.84 -1.44 5.29
C GLU A 90 -11.13 -0.03 4.80
N HIS A 91 -12.13 0.08 3.93
CA HIS A 91 -12.54 1.34 3.33
C HIS A 91 -13.99 1.22 2.83
N PRO A 92 -14.79 2.29 2.88
CA PRO A 92 -16.17 2.28 2.38
C PRO A 92 -16.30 1.89 0.89
N ALA A 93 -15.25 2.08 0.09
CA ALA A 93 -15.22 1.68 -1.33
C ALA A 93 -15.43 0.18 -1.55
N TRP A 94 -15.23 -0.65 -0.51
CA TRP A 94 -15.42 -2.09 -0.58
C TRP A 94 -16.83 -2.54 -0.16
N ALA A 95 -17.76 -1.61 0.07
CA ALA A 95 -19.14 -1.93 0.40
C ALA A 95 -19.77 -2.85 -0.66
N GLY A 96 -20.37 -3.95 -0.21
CA GLY A 96 -20.95 -4.97 -1.10
C GLY A 96 -19.95 -5.99 -1.66
N MET A 97 -18.66 -5.88 -1.35
CA MET A 97 -17.66 -6.87 -1.73
C MET A 97 -17.52 -7.97 -0.67
N ARG A 98 -17.05 -9.16 -1.08
CA ARG A 98 -16.66 -10.21 -0.14
C ARG A 98 -15.29 -9.88 0.46
N LEU A 99 -15.27 -9.50 1.73
CA LEU A 99 -14.05 -9.19 2.45
C LEU A 99 -13.49 -10.45 3.12
N ARG A 100 -12.17 -10.62 3.04
CA ARG A 100 -11.44 -11.64 3.79
C ARG A 100 -10.29 -10.98 4.52
N PHE A 101 -10.34 -11.04 5.85
CA PHE A 101 -9.23 -10.61 6.68
C PHE A 101 -7.99 -11.48 6.40
N LEU A 102 -6.83 -10.83 6.23
CA LEU A 102 -5.55 -11.50 6.02
C LEU A 102 -4.71 -11.47 7.29
N PHE A 103 -4.40 -10.27 7.78
CA PHE A 103 -3.64 -10.01 9.00
C PHE A 103 -3.70 -8.52 9.34
N GLU A 104 -3.27 -8.17 10.54
CA GLU A 104 -3.12 -6.78 10.99
C GLU A 104 -1.83 -6.16 10.47
N GLU A 105 -1.88 -4.90 10.06
CA GLU A 105 -0.68 -4.08 9.87
C GLU A 105 -0.29 -3.42 11.19
N ARG A 106 1.01 -3.39 11.51
CA ARG A 106 1.54 -2.59 12.61
C ARG A 106 2.40 -1.44 12.09
N LEU A 107 1.99 -0.24 12.45
CA LEU A 107 2.77 0.98 12.22
C LEU A 107 3.72 1.18 13.38
N VAL A 108 5.00 1.40 13.09
CA VAL A 108 6.01 1.70 14.12
C VAL A 108 6.75 2.98 13.77
N PRO A 109 6.97 3.89 14.73
CA PRO A 109 7.84 5.02 14.51
C PRO A 109 9.27 4.51 14.36
N VAL A 110 9.99 5.09 13.40
CA VAL A 110 11.43 4.81 13.24
C VAL A 110 12.18 6.13 13.26
N CYS A 111 13.33 6.12 13.91
CA CYS A 111 14.25 7.25 13.95
C CYS A 111 15.70 6.75 13.92
N HIS A 112 16.63 7.66 13.69
CA HIS A 112 18.05 7.34 13.79
C HIS A 112 18.41 7.04 15.26
N ALA A 113 19.21 6.00 15.50
CA ALA A 113 19.53 5.53 16.86
C ALA A 113 20.13 6.62 17.76
N GLY A 114 20.88 7.57 17.19
CA GLY A 114 21.45 8.70 17.94
C GLY A 114 20.47 9.82 18.31
N LEU A 115 19.19 9.73 17.93
CA LEU A 115 18.17 10.75 18.27
C LEU A 115 17.40 10.43 19.56
N LEU A 116 17.42 9.18 20.02
CA LEU A 116 16.82 8.77 21.27
C LEU A 116 17.94 8.34 22.21
N THR A 117 18.29 9.20 23.16
CA THR A 117 19.44 9.02 24.06
C THR A 117 19.05 8.96 25.54
N GLY A 118 17.76 9.09 25.86
CA GLY A 118 17.24 9.07 27.24
C GLY A 118 16.15 8.02 27.46
N GLU A 119 15.76 7.84 28.72
CA GLU A 119 14.74 6.86 29.13
C GLU A 119 13.29 7.37 28.91
N ASP A 120 13.06 8.68 28.97
CA ASP A 120 11.72 9.26 28.75
C ASP A 120 11.43 9.45 27.26
N LEU A 121 10.72 8.49 26.67
CA LEU A 121 10.33 8.51 25.27
C LEU A 121 9.36 9.65 24.94
N ALA A 122 8.47 10.04 25.85
CA ALA A 122 7.44 11.03 25.58
C ALA A 122 8.04 12.43 25.36
N SER A 123 8.91 12.86 26.28
CA SER A 123 9.61 14.14 26.16
C SER A 123 10.51 14.18 24.93
N GLN A 124 11.20 13.08 24.62
CA GLN A 124 12.06 13.00 23.44
C GLN A 124 11.24 13.09 22.14
N LEU A 125 10.13 12.36 22.04
CA LEU A 125 9.25 12.44 20.87
C LEU A 125 8.67 13.85 20.71
N ASN A 126 8.28 14.54 21.78
CA ASN A 126 7.77 15.91 21.71
C ASN A 126 8.81 16.95 21.28
N ALA A 127 10.09 16.72 21.59
CA ALA A 127 11.19 17.57 21.17
C ALA A 127 11.58 17.37 19.69
N LEU A 128 11.34 16.18 19.12
CA LEU A 128 11.72 15.85 17.76
C LEU A 128 10.65 16.26 16.72
N PRO A 129 11.07 16.69 15.52
CA PRO A 129 10.15 16.82 14.41
C PRO A 129 9.58 15.45 14.01
N ARG A 130 8.33 15.41 13.55
CA ARG A 130 7.66 14.21 13.04
C ARG A 130 7.37 14.32 11.54
N ILE A 131 7.44 13.23 10.78
CA ILE A 131 6.99 13.14 9.37
C ILE A 131 5.63 12.48 9.39
N HIS A 132 4.74 13.11 8.66
CA HIS A 132 3.38 12.67 8.43
C HIS A 132 3.28 12.12 7.03
N ARG A 133 2.60 10.97 6.88
CA ARG A 133 2.21 10.48 5.57
C ARG A 133 0.91 11.18 5.19
N ARG A 134 0.82 11.72 3.97
CA ARG A 134 -0.40 12.38 3.49
C ARG A 134 -1.66 11.50 3.59
N GLN A 135 -1.50 10.19 3.43
CA GLN A 135 -2.59 9.20 3.45
C GLN A 135 -3.00 8.79 4.87
N ASN A 136 -2.21 9.14 5.90
CA ASN A 136 -2.47 8.78 7.29
C ASN A 136 -1.92 9.89 8.21
N PRO A 137 -2.57 11.08 8.21
CA PRO A 137 -2.11 12.24 8.97
C PRO A 137 -2.28 12.07 10.49
N ASP A 138 -3.16 11.18 10.92
CA ASP A 138 -3.50 10.85 12.31
C ASP A 138 -2.60 9.74 12.91
N ALA A 139 -1.68 9.17 12.13
CA ALA A 139 -0.85 8.04 12.56
C ALA A 139 -0.10 8.26 13.88
N TRP A 140 0.43 9.48 14.12
CA TRP A 140 1.13 9.81 15.36
C TRP A 140 0.19 9.92 16.56
N GLN A 141 -1.03 10.41 16.36
CA GLN A 141 -2.04 10.46 17.41
C GLN A 141 -2.43 9.04 17.81
N ARG A 142 -2.74 8.18 16.83
CA ARG A 142 -3.10 6.78 17.09
C ARG A 142 -1.98 6.02 17.80
N TYR A 143 -0.73 6.22 17.37
CA TYR A 143 0.43 5.63 18.05
C TYR A 143 0.54 6.09 19.52
N ALA A 144 0.33 7.38 19.77
CA ALA A 144 0.38 7.94 21.12
C ALA A 144 -0.72 7.38 22.02
N GLU A 145 -1.94 7.26 21.50
CA GLU A 145 -3.08 6.65 22.18
C GLU A 145 -2.83 5.16 22.48
N GLU A 146 -2.35 4.39 21.50
CA GLU A 146 -2.05 2.96 21.65
C GLU A 146 -0.91 2.69 22.65
N CYS A 147 0.06 3.60 22.76
CA CYS A 147 1.21 3.46 23.66
C CYS A 147 1.07 4.19 25.00
N GLY A 148 -0.02 4.94 25.22
CA GLY A 148 -0.20 5.77 26.42
C GLY A 148 0.79 6.93 26.54
N ILE A 149 1.27 7.47 25.42
CA ILE A 149 2.25 8.56 25.37
C ILE A 149 1.51 9.89 25.24
N ALA A 150 1.86 10.88 26.06
CA ALA A 150 1.34 12.24 25.91
C ALA A 150 2.12 13.00 24.83
N LEU A 151 1.48 13.30 23.69
CA LEU A 151 2.04 14.18 22.66
C LEU A 151 1.36 15.56 22.71
N ASP A 152 2.14 16.62 22.90
CA ASP A 152 1.61 17.99 23.06
C ASP A 152 0.93 18.52 21.78
N ASN A 153 1.41 18.07 20.63
CA ASN A 153 0.84 18.40 19.32
C ASN A 153 1.08 17.23 18.34
N PRO A 154 0.18 16.25 18.26
CA PRO A 154 0.35 15.08 17.40
C PRO A 154 0.60 15.45 15.93
N ALA A 155 0.03 16.56 15.44
CA ALA A 155 0.19 17.06 14.08
C ALA A 155 1.50 17.83 13.81
N ARG A 156 2.32 18.10 14.84
CA ARG A 156 3.58 18.84 14.68
C ARG A 156 4.57 18.05 13.83
N GLY A 157 5.07 18.66 12.75
CA GLY A 157 6.37 18.26 12.20
C GLY A 157 6.63 18.49 10.70
N ARG A 158 7.91 18.79 10.42
CA ARG A 158 8.68 18.44 9.22
C ARG A 158 9.88 17.58 9.70
N GLY A 159 9.76 16.25 9.82
CA GLY A 159 10.96 15.36 9.92
C GLY A 159 11.07 14.19 10.94
N ALA A 160 10.32 13.06 10.84
CA ALA A 160 10.66 11.66 11.25
C ALA A 160 9.59 10.65 10.77
N THR A 161 9.92 9.68 9.89
CA THR A 161 8.91 8.88 9.15
C THR A 161 8.42 7.66 9.94
N ILE A 162 7.10 7.42 9.94
CA ILE A 162 6.54 6.13 10.38
C ILE A 162 6.78 5.10 9.29
N CYS A 163 7.43 3.98 9.64
CA CYS A 163 7.65 2.87 8.73
C CYS A 163 6.66 1.75 9.06
N MET A 164 5.95 1.28 8.04
CA MET A 164 5.07 0.12 8.14
C MET A 164 5.92 -1.14 8.26
N ARG A 165 5.68 -1.94 9.31
CA ARG A 165 6.27 -3.26 9.44
C ARG A 165 5.18 -4.32 9.52
N TRP A 166 5.09 -5.11 8.46
CA TRP A 166 4.29 -6.33 8.43
C TRP A 166 5.00 -7.41 9.25
N ARG A 167 4.26 -8.09 10.14
CA ARG A 167 4.71 -9.32 10.82
C ARG A 167 4.12 -10.53 10.14
#